data_AF-A0A087DRN2-F1
#
_entry.id   AF-A0A087DRN2-F1
#
_cell.length_a   1.000
_cell.length_b   1.000
_cell.length_c   1.000
_cell.angle_alpha   90.00
_cell.angle_beta   90.00
_cell.angle_gamma   90.00
#
_symmetry.space_group_name_H-M   'P 1'
#
loop_
_entity.id
_entity.type
_entity.pdbx_description
1 polymer ?
#
loop_
_entity_poly.entity_id
_entity_poly.type
_entity_poly.pdbx_seq_one_letter_code
_entity_poly.pdbx_strand_id
1 'polypeptide(L)'
;MPSKTARPEGERWFEWPLTPTSIGMTAAELISELYETVTALNHDRSWNLTLVAPARFGDIIIDREAGCLRAKCAWKTKDPSQLGPAPAGYVRGE
;
A
#
# COMPACT_ATOMS: atom_id res chain seq x y z
N MET A 1 20.01 -21.22 16.58
CA MET A 1 18.59 -21.37 16.22
C MET A 1 18.31 -20.36 15.12
N PRO A 2 17.76 -20.70 13.94
CA PRO A 2 17.48 -19.67 12.95
C PRO A 2 16.12 -19.06 13.30
N SER A 3 16.11 -18.01 14.13
CA SER A 3 14.93 -17.18 14.34
C SER A 3 14.73 -16.28 13.13
N LYS A 4 14.43 -16.88 11.98
CA LYS A 4 14.05 -16.14 10.79
C LYS A 4 12.59 -15.74 10.98
N THR A 5 12.34 -14.68 11.73
CA THR A 5 11.09 -13.92 11.66
C THR A 5 11.02 -13.36 10.25
N ALA A 6 10.56 -14.17 9.30
CA ALA A 6 10.22 -13.72 7.97
C ALA A 6 9.20 -12.59 8.15
N ARG A 7 9.61 -11.34 7.90
CA ARG A 7 8.64 -10.24 7.80
C ARG A 7 7.66 -10.67 6.72
N PRO A 8 6.34 -10.70 6.99
CA PRO A 8 5.38 -11.06 5.97
C PRO A 8 5.54 -10.08 4.80
N GLU A 9 5.91 -10.62 3.65
CA GLU A 9 6.08 -9.91 2.40
C GLU A 9 5.50 -10.74 1.27
N GLY A 10 5.09 -10.08 0.19
CA GLY A 10 4.52 -10.76 -0.97
C GLY A 10 3.92 -9.79 -1.96
N GLU A 11 3.07 -10.31 -2.84
CA GLU A 11 2.30 -9.52 -3.80
C GLU A 11 0.82 -9.82 -3.62
N ARG A 12 -0.03 -8.79 -3.65
CA ARG A 12 -1.48 -8.97 -3.69
C ARG A 12 -2.18 -7.80 -4.37
N TRP A 13 -3.43 -8.02 -4.75
CA TRP A 13 -4.31 -6.96 -5.22
C TRP A 13 -4.82 -6.13 -4.04
N PHE A 14 -4.80 -4.82 -4.23
CA PHE A 14 -5.42 -3.82 -3.38
C PHE A 14 -6.47 -3.09 -4.21
N GLU A 15 -7.52 -2.62 -3.55
CA GLU A 15 -8.64 -1.94 -4.19
C GLU A 15 -8.88 -0.60 -3.49
N TRP A 16 -9.10 0.44 -4.31
CA TRP A 16 -9.46 1.77 -3.86
C TRP A 16 -10.76 2.21 -4.57
N PRO A 17 -11.73 2.75 -3.83
CA PRO A 17 -12.92 3.32 -4.46
C PRO A 17 -12.54 4.54 -5.29
N LEU A 18 -13.14 4.67 -6.47
CA LEU A 18 -13.09 5.89 -7.26
C LEU A 18 -13.97 6.93 -6.58
N THR A 19 -13.41 8.10 -6.29
CA THR A 19 -14.17 9.22 -5.74
C THR A 19 -15.04 9.86 -6.82
N PRO A 20 -16.04 10.69 -6.48
CA PRO A 20 -16.77 11.48 -7.48
C PRO A 20 -15.83 12.32 -8.38
N THR A 21 -14.71 12.80 -7.85
CA THR A 21 -13.68 13.53 -8.61
C THR A 21 -12.98 12.59 -9.61
N SER A 22 -12.70 11.35 -9.21
CA SER A 22 -12.03 10.34 -10.03
C SER A 22 -12.81 9.96 -11.31
N ILE A 23 -14.13 10.21 -11.37
CA ILE A 23 -14.97 9.91 -12.55
C ILE A 23 -14.54 10.73 -13.78
N GLY A 24 -14.18 12.00 -13.57
CA GLY A 24 -13.74 12.90 -14.65
C GLY A 24 -12.28 12.75 -15.05
N MET A 25 -11.50 11.96 -14.31
CA MET A 25 -10.06 11.84 -14.50
C MET A 25 -9.70 10.87 -15.62
N THR A 26 -8.65 11.21 -16.36
CA THR A 26 -7.95 10.33 -17.29
C THR A 26 -7.28 9.17 -16.55
N ALA A 27 -6.93 8.11 -17.29
CA ALA A 27 -6.19 6.99 -16.70
C ALA A 27 -4.84 7.44 -16.10
N ALA A 28 -4.15 8.40 -16.73
CA ALA A 28 -2.87 8.91 -16.25
C ALA A 28 -2.99 9.68 -14.93
N GLU A 29 -4.06 10.46 -14.77
CA GLU A 29 -4.36 11.17 -13.51
C GLU A 29 -4.68 10.18 -12.39
N LEU A 30 -5.48 9.14 -12.67
CA LEU A 30 -5.80 8.09 -11.68
C LEU A 30 -4.55 7.30 -11.26
N ILE A 31 -3.62 7.05 -12.18
CA ILE A 31 -2.35 6.38 -11.87
C ILE A 31 -1.46 7.30 -11.02
N SER A 32 -1.44 8.61 -11.30
CA SER A 32 -0.72 9.59 -10.49
C SER A 32 -1.30 9.65 -9.06
N GLU A 33 -2.62 9.72 -8.93
CA GLU A 33 -3.33 9.70 -7.64
C GLU A 33 -3.07 8.40 -6.86
N LEU A 34 -2.98 7.25 -7.54
CA LEU A 34 -2.59 5.99 -6.92
C LEU A 34 -1.18 6.07 -6.30
N TYR A 35 -0.21 6.64 -7.00
CA TYR A 35 1.16 6.77 -6.48
C TYR A 35 1.25 7.72 -5.29
N GLU A 36 0.49 8.81 -5.31
CA GLU A 36 0.34 9.71 -4.17
C GLU A 36 -0.32 8.99 -2.98
N THR A 37 -1.36 8.21 -3.24
CA THR A 37 -2.06 7.41 -2.23
C THR A 37 -1.14 6.38 -1.59
N VAL A 38 -0.37 5.63 -2.40
CA VAL A 38 0.63 4.67 -1.89
C VAL A 38 1.69 5.38 -1.04
N THR A 39 2.13 6.56 -1.46
CA THR A 39 3.08 7.37 -0.69
C THR A 39 2.47 7.78 0.65
N ALA A 40 1.24 8.31 0.66
CA ALA A 40 0.53 8.68 1.87
C ALA A 40 0.34 7.50 2.84
N LEU A 41 -0.09 6.34 2.34
CA LEU A 41 -0.23 5.11 3.14
C LEU A 41 1.10 4.66 3.74
N ASN A 42 2.20 4.78 2.99
CA ASN A 42 3.53 4.44 3.50
C ASN A 42 3.98 5.37 4.64
N HIS A 43 3.55 6.63 4.64
CA HIS A 43 3.81 7.58 5.72
C HIS A 43 2.81 7.49 6.89
N ASP A 44 1.61 6.97 6.66
CA ASP A 44 0.60 6.80 7.71
C ASP A 44 1.01 5.73 8.72
N ARG A 45 1.17 6.14 9.99
CA ARG A 45 1.58 5.25 11.08
C ARG A 45 0.51 4.25 11.52
N SER A 46 -0.75 4.47 11.16
CA SER A 46 -1.86 3.55 11.41
C SER A 46 -1.91 2.42 10.37
N TRP A 47 -1.36 2.66 9.18
CA TRP A 47 -1.23 1.67 8.14
C TRP A 47 -0.04 0.74 8.41
N ASN A 48 -0.26 -0.58 8.42
CA ASN A 48 0.71 -1.56 8.89
C ASN A 48 1.62 -2.16 7.79
N LEU A 49 1.43 -1.78 6.52
CA LEU A 49 2.22 -2.29 5.40
C LEU A 49 3.06 -1.19 4.74
N THR A 50 4.27 -1.52 4.29
CA THR A 50 4.91 -0.75 3.23
C THR A 50 4.51 -1.36 1.90
N LEU A 51 3.95 -0.53 1.01
CA LEU A 51 3.59 -0.89 -0.35
C LEU A 51 4.65 -0.37 -1.32
N VAL A 52 5.00 -1.19 -2.31
CA VAL A 52 5.70 -0.76 -3.51
C VAL A 52 4.65 -0.57 -4.59
N ALA A 53 4.63 0.63 -5.18
CA ALA A 53 3.72 0.95 -6.26
C ALA A 53 3.87 -0.04 -7.43
N PRO A 54 2.76 -0.38 -8.12
CA PRO A 54 2.80 -1.24 -9.30
C PRO A 54 3.72 -0.65 -10.36
N ALA A 55 4.56 -1.48 -10.99
CA ALA A 55 5.57 -1.03 -11.95
C ALA A 55 5.32 -1.52 -13.37
N ARG A 56 4.38 -2.44 -13.59
CA ARG A 56 4.15 -3.06 -14.90
C ARG A 56 2.77 -2.74 -15.44
N PHE A 57 2.69 -2.72 -16.77
CA PHE A 57 1.42 -2.69 -17.47
C PHE A 57 0.60 -3.95 -17.11
N GLY A 58 -0.66 -3.76 -16.73
CA GLY A 58 -1.53 -4.85 -16.26
C GLY A 58 -1.55 -5.08 -14.74
N ASP A 59 -0.63 -4.44 -13.98
CA ASP A 59 -0.72 -4.43 -12.52
C ASP A 59 -1.75 -3.40 -12.01
N ILE A 60 -2.36 -2.62 -12.89
CA ILE A 60 -3.41 -1.64 -12.57
C ILE A 60 -4.63 -1.91 -13.44
N ILE A 61 -5.79 -2.02 -12.79
CA ILE A 61 -7.10 -2.16 -13.42
C ILE A 61 -7.96 -0.99 -12.95
N ILE A 62 -8.47 -0.20 -13.88
CA ILE A 62 -9.42 0.88 -13.60
C ILE A 62 -10.80 0.38 -14.02
N ASP A 63 -11.63 0.03 -13.06
CA ASP A 63 -13.00 -0.43 -13.29
C ASP A 63 -13.98 0.70 -12.94
N ARG A 64 -14.36 1.47 -13.95
CA ARG A 64 -15.30 2.59 -13.79
C ARG A 64 -16.73 2.12 -13.52
N GLU A 65 -17.08 0.91 -13.94
CA GLU A 65 -18.42 0.35 -13.72
C GLU A 65 -18.58 -0.10 -12.26
N ALA A 66 -17.59 -0.79 -11.73
CA ALA A 66 -17.53 -1.14 -10.31
C ALA A 66 -17.16 0.06 -9.42
N GLY A 67 -16.71 1.18 -10.01
CA GLY A 67 -16.28 2.36 -9.28
C GLY A 67 -15.03 2.13 -8.45
N CYS A 68 -14.09 1.30 -8.92
CA CYS A 68 -12.85 1.01 -8.20
C CYS A 68 -11.61 0.99 -9.09
N LEU A 69 -10.48 1.33 -8.49
CA LEU A 69 -9.15 1.10 -9.02
C LEU A 69 -8.54 -0.07 -8.25
N ARG A 70 -8.08 -1.09 -8.95
CA ARG A 70 -7.35 -2.24 -8.39
C ARG A 70 -5.90 -2.17 -8.82
N ALA A 71 -4.98 -2.33 -7.88
CA ALA A 71 -3.55 -2.42 -8.18
C ALA A 71 -2.89 -3.61 -7.49
N LYS A 72 -2.02 -4.31 -8.22
CA LYS A 72 -1.20 -5.38 -7.69
C LYS A 72 0.09 -4.77 -7.14
N CYS A 73 0.19 -4.71 -5.83
CA CYS A 73 1.35 -4.14 -5.15
C CYS A 73 2.17 -5.24 -4.49
N ALA A 74 3.49 -5.12 -4.59
CA ALA A 74 4.37 -5.79 -3.64
C ALA A 74 4.24 -5.10 -2.27
N TRP A 75 4.28 -5.88 -1.20
CA TRP A 75 4.08 -5.39 0.15
C TRP A 75 5.00 -6.10 1.13
N LYS A 76 5.28 -5.40 2.24
CA LYS A 76 5.90 -5.97 3.44
C LYS A 76 5.29 -5.35 4.69
N THR A 77 5.32 -6.03 5.82
CA THR A 77 4.96 -5.39 7.09
C THR A 77 5.91 -4.25 7.42
N LYS A 78 5.38 -3.11 7.87
CA LYS A 78 6.21 -2.01 8.40
C LYS A 78 7.01 -2.48 9.60
N ASP A 79 8.19 -1.87 9.79
CA ASP A 79 8.90 -2.02 11.04
C ASP A 79 8.07 -1.42 12.18
N PRO A 80 8.05 -2.03 13.38
CA PRO A 80 7.36 -1.44 14.54
C PRO A 80 7.80 -0.01 14.85
N SER A 81 9.05 0.38 14.53
CA SER A 81 9.51 1.76 14.69
C SER A 81 8.85 2.77 13.73
N GLN A 82 8.22 2.29 12.66
CA GLN A 82 7.50 3.11 11.67
C GLN A 82 6.00 3.25 12.01
N LEU A 83 5.51 2.49 12.99
CA LEU A 83 4.14 2.60 13.48
C LEU A 83 4.05 3.72 14.53
N GLY A 84 2.84 3.95 15.06
CA GLY A 84 2.63 4.84 16.20
C GLY A 84 3.53 4.48 17.39
N PRO A 85 3.57 5.31 18.46
CA PRO A 85 4.46 5.09 19.59
C PRO A 85 4.40 3.62 20.03
N ALA A 86 5.58 2.98 20.00
CA ALA A 86 5.70 1.60 20.43
C ALA A 86 5.17 1.52 21.87
N PRO A 87 4.38 0.49 22.21
CA PRO A 87 3.92 0.31 23.58
C PRO A 87 5.14 0.34 24.52
N ALA A 88 4.99 1.00 25.66
CA ALA A 88 6.05 1.11 26.65
C ALA A 88 6.61 -0.28 26.97
N GLY A 89 7.90 -0.49 26.71
CA GLY A 89 8.58 -1.78 26.91
C GLY A 89 8.94 -2.56 25.65
N TYR A 90 8.75 -2.02 24.43
CA TYR A 90 9.25 -2.68 23.21
C TYR A 90 10.79 -2.68 23.17
N VAL A 91 11.39 -3.85 23.37
CA VAL A 91 12.81 -4.13 23.12
C VAL A 91 12.92 -4.76 21.73
N ARG A 92 13.57 -4.06 20.78
CA ARG A 92 13.86 -4.62 19.45
C ARG A 92 14.88 -5.76 19.63
N GLY A 93 14.48 -7.00 19.35
CA GLY A 93 15.37 -8.16 19.39
C GLY A 93 16.42 -8.08 18.28
N GLU A 94 17.68 -8.29 18.64
CA GLU A 94 18.86 -8.37 17.75
C GLU A 94 18.87 -9.65 16.90
#